data_AF-A0A061HUZ0-F1
#
_entry.id   AF-A0A061HUZ0-F1
#
_cell.length_a   1.000
_cell.length_b   1.000
_cell.length_c   1.000
_cell.angle_alpha   90.00
_cell.angle_beta   90.00
_cell.angle_gamma   90.00
#
_symmetry.space_group_name_H-M   'P 1'
#
loop_
_entity.id
_entity.type
_entity.pdbx_description
1 polymer ?
#
loop_
_entity_poly.entity_id
_entity_poly.type
_entity_poly.pdbx_seq_one_letter_code
_entity_poly.pdbx_strand_id
1 'polypeptide(L)'
;APQNVELPAVAGHTLTARRGLSLLLVGGYSPENGFNQQLLEYQLATGTWVSGAQSGTPPTGLYGHSAVYHEATDSLYVFGGFRFHVELAAPSPELYSLHCPDRTWSLLAPSQGAKPRPRLFHASALLGDTMVVLGGRSDPDEFSSDALLYQVNCNTWLLPDLTRPASVGSPMEESVAHAVATVGSHLYISGGFGGVALGRLLALTLPPDPCRLLPSPEACNQSGACSWCHGACLSGDQAHRLGCGVPPCSPMPRSPEECRRLRTCSECLARHPRTLQPGDGEASTPRCKWCTNCPEGACIGRNASCTSENDCRINQREVFWAGNCSEAACGAADCEQCTREGKCMWTRQFKRTGLTCGRPGASWAFLSCPPEDECANGHHDCNETQNCHDQPHGYECSCKAGYTMD
;
A
#
# COMPACT_ATOMS: atom_id res chain seq x y z
N ALA A 1 -19.49 16.83 -26.32
CA ALA A 1 -19.50 17.89 -25.30
C ALA A 1 -18.37 17.61 -24.31
N PRO A 2 -17.62 18.61 -23.83
CA PRO A 2 -16.69 18.37 -22.72
C PRO A 2 -17.52 17.79 -21.56
N GLN A 3 -17.10 16.63 -21.04
CA GLN A 3 -17.75 16.05 -19.87
C GLN A 3 -17.60 17.08 -18.73
N ASN A 4 -18.72 17.52 -18.18
CA ASN A 4 -18.71 18.39 -17.03
C ASN A 4 -18.23 17.54 -15.85
N VAL A 5 -16.97 17.70 -15.46
CA VAL A 5 -16.38 16.95 -14.35
C VAL A 5 -16.87 17.61 -13.07
N GLU A 6 -17.77 16.92 -12.37
CA GLU A 6 -18.22 17.34 -11.04
C GLU A 6 -17.13 17.03 -10.01
N LEU A 7 -16.70 18.06 -9.28
CA LEU A 7 -15.62 17.92 -8.31
C LEU A 7 -16.19 17.43 -6.98
N PRO A 8 -15.69 16.33 -6.43
CA PRO A 8 -16.16 15.83 -5.16
C PRO A 8 -15.56 16.66 -4.01
N ALA A 9 -16.39 16.96 -3.01
CA ALA A 9 -15.93 17.55 -1.76
C ALA A 9 -15.29 16.46 -0.87
N VAL A 10 -13.97 16.29 -0.98
CA VAL A 10 -13.22 15.22 -0.27
C VAL A 10 -12.11 15.75 0.62
N ALA A 11 -11.93 15.11 1.77
CA ALA A 11 -10.81 15.33 2.68
C ALA A 11 -9.79 14.18 2.62
N GLY A 12 -8.55 14.43 3.03
CA GLY A 12 -7.49 13.41 3.05
C GLY A 12 -7.08 12.88 1.67
N HIS A 13 -7.39 13.63 0.62
CA HIS A 13 -6.87 13.42 -0.74
C HIS A 13 -5.45 13.98 -0.86
N THR A 14 -4.76 13.62 -1.93
CA THR A 14 -3.52 14.29 -2.34
C THR A 14 -3.76 15.09 -3.62
N LEU A 15 -3.08 16.23 -3.76
CA LEU A 15 -3.05 17.03 -4.99
C LEU A 15 -1.58 17.25 -5.39
N THR A 16 -1.11 16.50 -6.38
CA THR A 16 0.31 16.44 -6.72
C THR A 16 0.58 17.07 -8.08
N ALA A 17 1.58 17.95 -8.16
CA ALA A 17 1.95 18.62 -9.41
C ALA A 17 2.75 17.69 -10.34
N ARG A 18 2.36 17.64 -11.62
CA ARG A 18 3.04 16.92 -12.71
C ARG A 18 3.69 17.92 -13.67
N ARG A 19 5.01 18.09 -13.58
CA ARG A 19 5.87 18.89 -14.51
C ARG A 19 5.38 20.30 -14.86
N GLY A 20 4.60 20.95 -13.99
CA GLY A 20 3.96 22.23 -14.32
C GLY A 20 2.94 22.16 -15.47
N LEU A 21 2.48 20.95 -15.83
CA LEU A 21 1.45 20.70 -16.83
C LEU A 21 0.07 20.60 -16.18
N SER A 22 -0.01 19.82 -15.10
CA SER A 22 -1.26 19.51 -14.45
C SER A 22 -1.10 19.22 -12.95
N LEU A 23 -2.22 19.19 -12.23
CA LEU A 23 -2.31 18.72 -10.85
C LEU A 23 -3.17 17.45 -10.82
N LEU A 24 -2.68 16.38 -10.21
CA LEU A 24 -3.38 15.11 -10.07
C LEU A 24 -3.99 15.01 -8.68
N LEU A 25 -5.30 14.88 -8.60
CA LEU A 25 -6.04 14.60 -7.38
C LEU A 25 -6.29 13.09 -7.28
N VAL A 26 -5.84 12.49 -6.18
CA VAL A 26 -6.00 11.06 -5.90
C VAL A 26 -6.69 10.87 -4.55
N GLY A 27 -7.68 9.97 -4.54
CA GLY A 27 -8.39 9.54 -3.35
C GLY A 27 -9.16 10.66 -2.65
N GLY A 28 -9.29 10.51 -1.34
CA GLY A 28 -10.09 11.34 -0.47
C GLY A 28 -11.42 10.71 -0.10
N TYR A 29 -12.00 11.17 1.00
CA TYR A 29 -13.29 10.70 1.52
C TYR A 29 -14.26 11.87 1.70
N SER A 30 -15.52 11.61 1.38
CA SER A 30 -16.67 12.48 1.60
C SER A 30 -17.71 11.72 2.43
N PRO A 31 -18.33 12.32 3.46
CA PRO A 31 -19.44 11.70 4.17
C PRO A 31 -20.63 11.37 3.27
N GLU A 32 -20.86 12.16 2.21
CA GLU A 32 -22.01 11.99 1.32
C GLU A 32 -21.75 10.96 0.21
N ASN A 33 -20.54 10.98 -0.35
CA ASN A 33 -20.21 10.21 -1.56
C ASN A 33 -19.20 9.07 -1.32
N GLY A 34 -18.76 8.88 -0.07
CA GLY A 34 -17.75 7.90 0.28
C GLY A 34 -16.37 8.25 -0.26
N PHE A 35 -15.58 7.23 -0.58
CA PHE A 35 -14.25 7.42 -1.13
C PHE A 35 -14.29 7.85 -2.60
N ASN A 36 -13.46 8.84 -2.97
CA ASN A 36 -13.25 9.20 -4.35
C ASN A 36 -12.43 8.12 -5.08
N GLN A 37 -13.03 7.54 -6.13
CA GLN A 37 -12.43 6.52 -7.00
C GLN A 37 -11.93 7.10 -8.33
N GLN A 38 -12.20 8.39 -8.59
CA GLN A 38 -11.80 9.04 -9.82
C GLN A 38 -10.39 9.64 -9.69
N LEU A 39 -9.56 9.41 -10.71
CA LEU A 39 -8.38 10.23 -10.96
C LEU A 39 -8.82 11.50 -11.67
N LEU A 40 -8.66 12.63 -10.98
CA LEU A 40 -8.98 13.95 -11.51
C LEU A 40 -7.68 14.68 -11.82
N GLU A 41 -7.59 15.26 -13.02
CA GLU A 41 -6.42 15.99 -13.48
C GLU A 41 -6.84 17.43 -13.80
N TYR A 42 -6.28 18.39 -13.09
CA TYR A 42 -6.45 19.81 -13.37
C TYR A 42 -5.39 20.25 -14.38
N GLN A 43 -5.81 20.58 -15.60
CA GLN A 43 -4.91 21.03 -16.66
C GLN A 43 -4.59 22.51 -16.46
N LEU A 44 -3.33 22.85 -16.20
CA LEU A 44 -2.92 24.23 -15.91
C LEU A 44 -3.05 25.14 -17.12
N ALA A 45 -2.84 24.61 -18.33
CA ALA A 45 -2.91 25.37 -19.58
C ALA A 45 -4.34 25.86 -19.89
N THR A 46 -5.35 25.06 -19.57
CA THR A 46 -6.77 25.36 -19.89
C THR A 46 -7.57 25.79 -18.67
N GLY A 47 -7.07 25.56 -17.46
CA GLY A 47 -7.79 25.81 -16.21
C GLY A 47 -8.99 24.88 -16.01
N THR A 48 -8.97 23.69 -16.60
CA THR A 48 -10.10 22.75 -16.59
C THR A 48 -9.75 21.43 -15.92
N TRP A 49 -10.71 20.87 -15.20
CA TRP A 49 -10.64 19.50 -14.71
C TRP A 49 -11.01 18.50 -15.78
N VAL A 50 -10.23 17.43 -15.87
CA VAL A 50 -10.55 16.26 -16.69
C VAL A 50 -10.49 15.01 -15.84
N SER A 51 -11.40 14.09 -16.09
CA SER A 51 -11.31 12.71 -15.63
C SER A 51 -11.05 11.82 -16.84
N GLY A 52 -10.53 10.62 -16.64
CA GLY A 52 -10.48 9.66 -17.73
C GLY A 52 -10.29 8.23 -17.25
N ALA A 53 -10.37 7.31 -18.20
CA ALA A 53 -10.21 5.90 -17.93
C ALA A 53 -8.81 5.62 -17.34
N GLN A 54 -8.79 4.69 -16.40
CA GLN A 54 -7.61 4.20 -15.73
C GLN A 54 -7.54 2.69 -15.98
N SER A 55 -6.34 2.14 -16.04
CA SER A 55 -6.08 0.72 -16.28
C SER A 55 -5.21 0.12 -15.16
N GLY A 56 -5.04 -1.20 -15.19
CA GLY A 56 -4.21 -1.91 -14.22
C GLY A 56 -4.94 -2.14 -12.90
N THR A 57 -4.28 -1.84 -11.79
CA THR A 57 -4.78 -2.09 -10.43
C THR A 57 -4.88 -0.79 -9.64
N PRO A 58 -5.88 0.06 -9.91
CA PRO A 58 -6.08 1.29 -9.16
C PRO A 58 -6.33 0.99 -7.67
N PRO A 59 -5.86 1.86 -6.77
CA PRO A 59 -6.14 1.71 -5.34
C PRO A 59 -7.63 1.98 -5.05
N THR A 60 -8.24 1.12 -4.24
CA THR A 60 -9.63 1.29 -3.80
C THR A 60 -9.68 2.00 -2.45
N GLY A 61 -10.43 3.09 -2.39
CA GLY A 61 -10.75 3.81 -1.16
C GLY A 61 -9.53 4.33 -0.41
N LEU A 62 -8.92 5.43 -0.87
CA LEU A 62 -7.74 6.01 -0.25
C LEU A 62 -8.07 7.26 0.58
N TYR A 63 -7.59 7.31 1.83
CA TYR A 63 -7.73 8.48 2.71
C TYR A 63 -6.50 8.66 3.61
N GLY A 64 -5.97 9.87 3.71
CA GLY A 64 -4.79 10.16 4.54
C GLY A 64 -3.51 9.51 4.03
N HIS A 65 -3.44 9.22 2.73
CA HIS A 65 -2.24 8.76 2.04
C HIS A 65 -1.35 9.96 1.68
N SER A 66 -0.13 9.69 1.23
CA SER A 66 0.72 10.71 0.60
C SER A 66 1.08 10.30 -0.81
N ALA A 67 1.46 11.27 -1.64
CA ALA A 67 1.81 11.04 -3.04
C ALA A 67 2.97 11.94 -3.46
N VAL A 68 3.87 11.40 -4.28
CA VAL A 68 5.00 12.14 -4.87
C VAL A 68 5.06 11.88 -6.37
N TYR A 69 5.46 12.90 -7.13
CA TYR A 69 5.64 12.81 -8.57
C TYR A 69 7.13 12.63 -8.90
N HIS A 70 7.45 11.57 -9.64
CA HIS A 70 8.80 11.25 -10.11
C HIS A 70 8.94 11.62 -11.59
N GLU A 71 9.75 12.66 -11.86
CA GLU A 71 9.84 13.23 -13.19
C GLU A 71 10.48 12.28 -14.21
N ALA A 72 11.54 11.56 -13.83
CA ALA A 72 12.27 10.72 -14.76
C ALA A 72 11.37 9.65 -15.40
N THR A 73 10.46 9.05 -14.63
CA THR A 73 9.53 8.01 -15.13
C THR A 73 8.16 8.55 -15.52
N ASP A 74 7.92 9.87 -15.42
CA ASP A 74 6.61 10.51 -15.56
C ASP A 74 5.51 9.72 -14.84
N SER A 75 5.69 9.53 -13.53
CA SER A 75 4.82 8.69 -12.73
C SER A 75 4.58 9.24 -11.33
N LEU A 76 3.38 9.01 -10.83
CA LEU A 76 3.01 9.29 -9.45
C LEU A 76 3.23 8.05 -8.60
N TYR A 77 3.77 8.21 -7.39
CA TYR A 77 3.91 7.17 -6.38
C TYR A 77 3.03 7.52 -5.20
N VAL A 78 2.15 6.59 -4.79
CA VAL A 78 1.14 6.80 -3.74
C VAL A 78 1.33 5.76 -2.66
N PHE A 79 1.56 6.20 -1.43
CA PHE A 79 1.90 5.31 -0.32
C PHE A 79 0.93 5.44 0.84
N GLY A 80 0.56 4.28 1.39
CA GLY A 80 -0.20 4.14 2.61
C GLY A 80 -1.59 4.78 2.59
N GLY A 81 -1.97 5.35 3.72
CA GLY A 81 -3.32 5.81 4.02
C GLY A 81 -4.24 4.69 4.53
N PHE A 82 -5.44 5.08 4.93
CA PHE A 82 -6.54 4.14 5.06
C PHE A 82 -6.94 3.67 3.66
N ARG A 83 -6.97 2.36 3.49
CA ARG A 83 -7.41 1.70 2.27
C ARG A 83 -8.63 0.85 2.55
N PHE A 84 -9.59 0.86 1.64
CA PHE A 84 -10.65 -0.14 1.62
C PHE A 84 -10.22 -1.34 0.76
N HIS A 85 -10.15 -2.52 1.35
CA HIS A 85 -9.90 -3.76 0.62
C HIS A 85 -10.66 -4.92 1.25
N VAL A 86 -11.63 -5.46 0.51
CA VAL A 86 -12.44 -6.64 0.88
C VAL A 86 -13.01 -6.54 2.30
N GLU A 87 -14.04 -5.71 2.46
CA GLU A 87 -14.79 -5.53 3.71
C GLU A 87 -13.98 -5.02 4.92
N LEU A 88 -12.69 -4.70 4.72
CA LEU A 88 -11.84 -4.11 5.73
C LEU A 88 -11.34 -2.73 5.26
N ALA A 89 -11.66 -1.71 6.04
CA ALA A 89 -11.00 -0.42 5.96
C ALA A 89 -9.89 -0.40 7.02
N ALA A 90 -8.64 -0.40 6.59
CA ALA A 90 -7.50 -0.44 7.49
C ALA A 90 -6.34 0.45 6.99
N PRO A 91 -5.43 0.87 7.87
CA PRO A 91 -4.17 1.45 7.47
C PRO A 91 -3.43 0.51 6.52
N SER A 92 -2.87 1.05 5.45
CA SER A 92 -2.24 0.28 4.39
C SER A 92 -0.71 0.45 4.38
N PRO A 93 0.07 -0.62 4.15
CA PRO A 93 1.50 -0.54 3.85
C PRO A 93 1.77 -0.52 2.33
N GLU A 94 0.71 -0.40 1.52
CA GLU A 94 0.83 -0.57 0.07
C GLU A 94 1.40 0.66 -0.62
N LEU A 95 2.20 0.40 -1.66
CA LEU A 95 2.75 1.40 -2.55
C LEU A 95 2.19 1.19 -3.95
N TYR A 96 1.54 2.20 -4.47
CA TYR A 96 1.03 2.23 -5.84
C TYR A 96 1.90 3.15 -6.69
N SER A 97 2.00 2.81 -7.97
CA SER A 97 2.46 3.74 -8.99
C SER A 97 1.40 3.94 -10.06
N LEU A 98 1.28 5.17 -10.55
CA LEU A 98 0.50 5.53 -11.72
C LEU A 98 1.46 6.02 -12.79
N HIS A 99 1.56 5.29 -13.90
CA HIS A 99 2.25 5.80 -15.07
C HIS A 99 1.36 6.84 -15.76
N CYS A 100 1.77 8.11 -15.74
CA CYS A 100 0.90 9.21 -16.16
C CYS A 100 0.59 9.23 -17.67
N PRO A 101 1.51 8.85 -18.58
CA PRO A 101 1.24 8.81 -20.03
C PRO A 101 0.07 7.90 -20.44
N ASP A 102 -0.02 6.69 -19.88
CA ASP A 102 -1.04 5.70 -20.26
C ASP A 102 -2.12 5.50 -19.18
N ARG A 103 -1.97 6.15 -18.02
CA ARG A 103 -2.86 6.07 -16.86
C ARG A 103 -3.02 4.65 -16.30
N THR A 104 -1.95 3.85 -16.39
CA THR A 104 -1.91 2.51 -15.83
C THR A 104 -1.40 2.53 -14.38
N TRP A 105 -2.22 1.97 -13.47
CA TRP A 105 -1.84 1.73 -12.08
C TRP A 105 -1.15 0.38 -11.90
N SER A 106 -0.15 0.35 -11.02
CA SER A 106 0.54 -0.87 -10.58
C SER A 106 0.69 -0.89 -9.06
N LEU A 107 0.32 -2.01 -8.43
CA LEU A 107 0.58 -2.29 -7.02
C LEU A 107 2.01 -2.82 -6.86
N LEU A 108 2.91 -1.99 -6.34
CA LEU A 108 4.33 -2.31 -6.27
C LEU A 108 4.66 -3.07 -4.98
N ALA A 109 4.91 -4.38 -5.11
CA ALA A 109 5.62 -5.10 -4.07
C ALA A 109 7.12 -4.74 -4.13
N PRO A 110 7.79 -4.47 -2.98
CA PRO A 110 9.22 -4.18 -2.96
C PRO A 110 10.00 -5.27 -3.70
N SER A 111 11.03 -4.94 -4.47
CA SER A 111 11.87 -5.89 -5.20
C SER A 111 12.56 -6.88 -4.24
N GLN A 112 12.95 -6.37 -3.07
CA GLN A 112 13.59 -7.08 -1.98
C GLN A 112 13.17 -6.47 -0.64
N GLY A 113 13.38 -7.21 0.45
CA GLY A 113 13.04 -6.75 1.79
C GLY A 113 11.53 -6.78 2.09
N ALA A 114 11.18 -6.28 3.27
CA ALA A 114 9.79 -6.21 3.73
C ALA A 114 9.14 -4.87 3.36
N LYS A 115 7.80 -4.86 3.31
CA LYS A 115 7.03 -3.61 3.30
C LYS A 115 7.19 -2.94 4.68
N PRO A 116 7.22 -1.60 4.75
CA PRO A 116 7.16 -0.89 6.03
C PRO A 116 5.84 -1.14 6.75
N ARG A 117 5.76 -0.75 8.04
CA ARG A 117 4.48 -0.76 8.76
C ARG A 117 3.45 0.14 8.05
N PRO A 118 2.16 -0.27 8.05
CA PRO A 118 1.08 0.54 7.50
C PRO A 118 1.07 1.92 8.13
N ARG A 119 0.77 2.97 7.35
CA ARG A 119 0.68 4.31 7.95
C ARG A 119 -0.32 5.23 7.27
N LEU A 120 -0.82 6.19 8.03
CA LEU A 120 -1.72 7.24 7.56
C LEU A 120 -1.30 8.63 8.10
N PHE A 121 -1.77 9.69 7.44
CA PHE A 121 -1.47 11.10 7.73
C PHE A 121 0.03 11.39 7.87
N HIS A 122 0.86 10.63 7.18
CA HIS A 122 2.27 10.93 7.01
C HIS A 122 2.45 11.97 5.91
N ALA A 123 3.59 12.65 5.92
CA ALA A 123 4.00 13.47 4.80
C ALA A 123 5.00 12.70 3.95
N SER A 124 5.07 13.03 2.66
CA SER A 124 6.16 12.57 1.83
C SER A 124 6.61 13.64 0.84
N ALA A 125 7.86 13.52 0.44
CA ALA A 125 8.46 14.34 -0.60
C ALA A 125 9.52 13.54 -1.34
N LEU A 126 9.82 13.97 -2.56
CA LEU A 126 10.83 13.33 -3.39
C LEU A 126 12.13 14.15 -3.33
N LEU A 127 13.24 13.49 -3.04
CA LEU A 127 14.59 14.06 -3.10
C LEU A 127 15.43 13.21 -4.05
N GLY A 128 15.68 13.71 -5.27
CA GLY A 128 16.25 12.91 -6.36
C GLY A 128 15.32 11.74 -6.71
N ASP A 129 15.85 10.52 -6.68
CA ASP A 129 15.09 9.27 -6.93
C ASP A 129 14.63 8.59 -5.63
N THR A 130 14.65 9.32 -4.51
CA THR A 130 14.30 8.82 -3.18
C THR A 130 13.03 9.47 -2.69
N MET A 131 11.98 8.68 -2.50
CA MET A 131 10.79 9.11 -1.77
C MET A 131 11.09 9.04 -0.28
N VAL A 132 10.91 10.15 0.42
CA VAL A 132 11.10 10.28 1.87
C VAL A 132 9.73 10.38 2.50
N VAL A 133 9.43 9.49 3.44
CA VAL A 133 8.16 9.44 4.18
C VAL A 133 8.43 9.77 5.63
N LEU A 134 7.68 10.71 6.18
CA LEU A 134 7.94 11.32 7.49
C LEU A 134 6.71 11.25 8.39
N GLY A 135 6.94 10.70 9.58
CA GLY A 135 5.96 10.56 10.66
C GLY A 135 4.72 9.77 10.26
N GLY A 136 3.57 10.25 10.72
CA GLY A 136 2.27 9.60 10.52
C GLY A 136 1.84 8.77 11.73
N ARG A 137 0.79 7.97 11.55
CA ARG A 137 0.28 7.01 12.53
C ARG A 137 0.42 5.59 12.00
N SER A 138 0.76 4.65 12.86
CA SER A 138 0.87 3.23 12.53
C SER A 138 0.51 2.44 13.78
N ASP A 139 -0.51 1.58 13.75
CA ASP A 139 -0.87 0.79 14.94
C ASP A 139 0.34 -0.01 15.47
N PRO A 140 0.57 -0.02 16.80
CA PRO A 140 -0.22 0.58 17.88
C PRO A 140 0.09 2.07 18.17
N ASP A 141 1.07 2.64 17.48
CA ASP A 141 1.61 3.97 17.76
C ASP A 141 0.69 5.09 17.25
N GLU A 142 0.26 5.97 18.15
CA GLU A 142 -0.65 7.05 17.81
C GLU A 142 0.00 8.09 16.89
N PHE A 143 1.28 8.38 17.11
CA PHE A 143 2.10 9.29 16.34
C PHE A 143 3.49 8.65 16.15
N SER A 144 4.17 9.01 15.07
CA SER A 144 5.50 8.47 14.75
C SER A 144 6.45 9.60 14.36
N SER A 145 7.73 9.43 14.67
CA SER A 145 8.84 10.25 14.21
C SER A 145 9.64 9.60 13.06
N ASP A 146 9.13 8.50 12.51
CA ASP A 146 9.86 7.67 11.56
C ASP A 146 10.15 8.39 10.25
N ALA A 147 11.33 8.13 9.72
CA ALA A 147 11.75 8.47 8.38
C ALA A 147 11.97 7.17 7.58
N LEU A 148 11.11 6.92 6.59
CA LEU A 148 11.32 5.83 5.64
C LEU A 148 11.82 6.38 4.32
N LEU A 149 12.70 5.63 3.68
CA LEU A 149 13.29 6.00 2.41
C LEU A 149 12.97 4.92 1.38
N TYR A 150 12.29 5.28 0.30
CA TYR A 150 12.02 4.38 -0.80
C TYR A 150 12.84 4.76 -2.03
N GLN A 151 13.67 3.83 -2.49
CA GLN A 151 14.45 3.97 -3.73
C GLN A 151 13.56 3.63 -4.91
N VAL A 152 13.16 4.64 -5.69
CA VAL A 152 12.26 4.49 -6.84
C VAL A 152 12.86 3.54 -7.88
N ASN A 153 14.13 3.75 -8.23
CA ASN A 153 14.77 2.98 -9.29
C ASN A 153 14.95 1.50 -8.96
N CYS A 154 15.07 1.16 -7.67
CA CYS A 154 15.25 -0.21 -7.20
C CYS A 154 13.96 -0.85 -6.70
N ASN A 155 12.88 -0.08 -6.56
CA ASN A 155 11.64 -0.49 -5.93
C ASN A 155 11.88 -1.11 -4.54
N THR A 156 12.59 -0.41 -3.66
CA THR A 156 13.01 -0.98 -2.36
C THR A 156 12.93 0.06 -1.25
N TRP A 157 12.51 -0.38 -0.06
CA TRP A 157 12.54 0.42 1.14
C TRP A 157 13.88 0.26 1.86
N LEU A 158 14.55 1.37 2.12
CA LEU A 158 15.67 1.46 3.05
C LEU A 158 15.14 1.82 4.43
N LEU A 159 15.81 1.33 5.46
CA LEU A 159 15.41 1.50 6.87
C LEU A 159 13.96 1.07 7.13
N PRO A 160 13.51 -0.12 6.71
CA PRO A 160 12.12 -0.54 6.92
C PRO A 160 11.83 -0.96 8.37
N ASP A 161 12.78 -0.80 9.31
CA ASP A 161 12.77 -1.49 10.61
C ASP A 161 11.40 -1.41 11.28
N LEU A 162 10.76 -2.58 11.35
CA LEU A 162 9.39 -2.78 11.82
C LEU A 162 9.34 -2.90 13.34
N THR A 163 10.43 -2.64 14.06
CA THR A 163 10.55 -2.87 15.51
C THR A 163 11.07 -1.66 16.29
N ARG A 164 11.61 -0.64 15.62
CA ARG A 164 12.18 0.56 16.26
C ARG A 164 11.93 1.81 15.42
N PRO A 165 11.93 3.01 16.04
CA PRO A 165 11.81 4.23 15.28
C PRO A 165 12.95 4.37 14.27
N ALA A 166 12.60 4.48 12.98
CA ALA A 166 13.57 4.72 11.92
C ALA A 166 13.95 6.20 11.97
N SER A 167 15.07 6.55 12.60
CA SER A 167 15.54 7.94 12.70
C SER A 167 16.72 8.20 11.76
N VAL A 168 16.66 9.32 11.04
CA VAL A 168 17.79 9.85 10.28
C VAL A 168 18.29 11.10 11.00
N GLY A 169 19.37 10.96 11.77
CA GLY A 169 19.90 12.03 12.62
C GLY A 169 19.09 12.23 13.89
N SER A 170 18.94 13.48 14.35
CA SER A 170 18.12 13.80 15.52
C SER A 170 16.64 13.51 15.24
N PRO A 171 15.96 12.70 16.07
CA PRO A 171 14.57 12.34 15.82
C PRO A 171 13.68 13.58 15.88
N MET A 172 12.73 13.64 14.96
CA MET A 172 11.63 14.60 15.04
C MET A 172 10.72 14.22 16.21
N GLU A 173 9.93 15.17 16.69
CA GLU A 173 8.80 14.85 17.57
C GLU A 173 7.79 13.95 16.84
N GLU A 174 7.27 12.95 17.54
CA GLU A 174 6.26 12.03 17.03
C GLU A 174 5.01 12.80 16.63
N SER A 175 4.67 12.79 15.34
CA SER A 175 3.59 13.65 14.83
C SER A 175 3.06 13.23 13.47
N VAL A 176 1.89 13.77 13.13
CA VAL A 176 1.18 13.57 11.86
C VAL A 176 0.97 14.88 11.12
N ALA A 177 0.49 14.78 9.89
CA ALA A 177 -0.05 15.90 9.10
C ALA A 177 0.94 17.05 8.89
N HIS A 178 2.23 16.72 8.72
CA HIS A 178 3.24 17.67 8.30
C HIS A 178 2.99 18.14 6.86
N ALA A 179 3.39 19.38 6.56
CA ALA A 179 3.64 19.82 5.20
C ALA A 179 5.13 19.64 4.90
N VAL A 180 5.46 19.06 3.74
CA VAL A 180 6.84 18.84 3.32
C VAL A 180 7.04 19.32 1.89
N ALA A 181 8.14 20.04 1.66
CA ALA A 181 8.52 20.51 0.33
C ALA A 181 10.02 20.32 0.09
N THR A 182 10.37 19.89 -1.12
CA THR A 182 11.77 19.81 -1.57
C THR A 182 12.20 21.16 -2.16
N VAL A 183 13.30 21.72 -1.68
CA VAL A 183 13.92 22.91 -2.26
C VAL A 183 15.43 22.67 -2.37
N GLY A 184 15.93 22.63 -3.61
CA GLY A 184 17.31 22.23 -3.87
C GLY A 184 17.59 20.80 -3.38
N SER A 185 18.62 20.64 -2.55
CA SER A 185 19.01 19.35 -1.94
C SER A 185 18.44 19.14 -0.53
N HIS A 186 17.44 19.94 -0.12
CA HIS A 186 16.88 19.92 1.23
C HIS A 186 15.38 19.65 1.21
N LEU A 187 14.90 18.93 2.23
CA LEU A 187 13.49 18.81 2.55
C LEU A 187 13.15 19.75 3.69
N TYR A 188 12.17 20.61 3.48
CA TYR A 188 11.63 21.50 4.50
C TYR A 188 10.34 20.93 5.03
N ILE A 189 10.27 20.78 6.35
CA ILE A 189 9.16 20.16 7.06
C ILE A 189 8.57 21.20 8.00
N SER A 190 7.27 21.47 7.87
CA SER A 190 6.59 22.49 8.64
C SER A 190 5.27 21.97 9.18
N GLY A 191 4.87 22.50 10.33
CA GLY A 191 3.60 22.17 10.93
C GLY A 191 3.62 20.81 11.61
N GLY A 192 2.47 20.14 11.56
CA GLY A 192 2.22 18.84 12.15
C GLY A 192 1.44 18.90 13.46
N PHE A 193 1.04 17.73 13.93
CA PHE A 193 0.27 17.56 15.16
C PHE A 193 0.77 16.34 15.94
N GLY A 194 1.12 16.54 17.22
CA GLY A 194 1.54 15.50 18.15
C GLY A 194 0.78 15.57 19.48
N GLY A 195 -0.51 15.93 19.42
CA GLY A 195 -1.34 16.30 20.58
C GLY A 195 -1.54 17.82 20.71
N VAL A 196 -0.59 18.60 20.18
CA VAL A 196 -0.72 20.04 19.93
C VAL A 196 -0.27 20.37 18.50
N ALA A 197 -0.75 21.48 17.97
CA ALA A 197 -0.28 21.99 16.68
C ALA A 197 1.19 22.44 16.81
N LEU A 198 2.03 21.94 15.91
CA LEU A 198 3.45 22.26 15.87
C LEU A 198 3.68 23.45 14.95
N GLY A 199 4.49 24.43 15.40
CA GLY A 199 4.78 25.66 14.64
C GLY A 199 6.20 25.74 14.09
N ARG A 200 6.98 24.65 14.14
CA ARG A 200 8.40 24.64 13.78
C ARG A 200 8.62 24.37 12.29
N LEU A 201 9.71 24.92 11.76
CA LEU A 201 10.26 24.60 10.46
C LEU A 201 11.58 23.84 10.65
N LEU A 202 11.65 22.62 10.12
CA LEU A 202 12.85 21.79 10.12
C LEU A 202 13.38 21.65 8.70
N ALA A 203 14.70 21.52 8.56
CA ALA A 203 15.34 21.17 7.30
C ALA A 203 16.04 19.81 7.46
N LEU A 204 15.72 18.87 6.58
CA LEU A 204 16.34 17.56 6.49
C LEU A 204 17.21 17.48 5.24
N THR A 205 18.43 16.97 5.42
CA THR A 205 19.38 16.65 4.34
C THR A 205 19.64 15.16 4.31
N LEU A 206 19.64 14.58 3.12
CA LEU A 206 20.09 13.21 2.91
C LEU A 206 21.43 13.19 2.15
N PRO A 207 22.27 12.18 2.38
CA PRO A 207 23.43 11.96 1.53
C PRO A 207 22.97 11.69 0.08
N PRO A 208 23.80 12.02 -0.94
CA PRO A 208 23.48 11.75 -2.34
C PRO A 208 23.16 10.28 -2.64
N ASP A 209 23.81 9.37 -1.90
CA ASP A 209 23.45 7.95 -1.87
C ASP A 209 22.87 7.61 -0.48
N PRO A 210 21.55 7.39 -0.36
CA PRO A 210 20.89 7.04 0.90
C PRO A 210 21.38 5.73 1.52
N CYS A 211 22.01 4.84 0.75
CA CYS A 211 22.63 3.62 1.29
C CYS A 211 23.72 3.93 2.32
N ARG A 212 24.34 5.11 2.25
CA ARG A 212 25.35 5.55 3.22
C ARG A 212 24.82 5.72 4.64
N LEU A 213 23.50 5.73 4.83
CA LEU A 213 22.87 5.76 6.15
C LEU A 213 22.93 4.39 6.85
N LEU A 214 23.18 3.30 6.11
CA LEU A 214 23.26 1.96 6.69
C LEU A 214 24.65 1.77 7.34
N PRO A 215 24.72 1.56 8.66
CA PRO A 215 25.96 1.71 9.42
C PRO A 215 26.88 0.47 9.35
N SER A 216 26.34 -0.69 8.99
CA SER A 216 27.10 -1.95 8.99
C SER A 216 26.98 -2.70 7.67
N PRO A 217 27.97 -3.56 7.33
CA PRO A 217 27.90 -4.44 6.17
C PRO A 217 26.65 -5.34 6.16
N GLU A 218 26.23 -5.81 7.34
CA GLU A 218 25.07 -6.68 7.49
C GLU A 218 23.78 -5.92 7.17
N ALA A 219 23.57 -4.75 7.78
CA ALA A 219 22.42 -3.89 7.50
C ALA A 219 22.39 -3.45 6.02
N CYS A 220 23.56 -3.17 5.45
CA CYS A 220 23.70 -2.81 4.05
C CYS A 220 23.23 -3.93 3.11
N ASN A 221 23.78 -5.13 3.27
CA ASN A 221 23.49 -6.26 2.39
C ASN A 221 22.09 -6.84 2.59
N GLN A 222 21.50 -6.69 3.78
CA GLN A 222 20.12 -7.12 4.06
C GLN A 222 19.06 -6.17 3.47
N SER A 223 19.43 -4.93 3.11
CA SER A 223 18.49 -3.94 2.55
C SER A 223 17.95 -4.32 1.17
N GLY A 224 18.69 -5.14 0.42
CA GLY A 224 18.37 -5.56 -0.95
C GLY A 224 18.55 -4.50 -2.05
N ALA A 225 18.56 -3.21 -1.71
CA ALA A 225 18.89 -2.12 -2.65
C ALA A 225 20.35 -1.64 -2.55
N CYS A 226 21.00 -1.91 -1.43
CA CYS A 226 22.37 -1.49 -1.16
C CYS A 226 23.31 -2.69 -1.08
N SER A 227 24.60 -2.41 -1.27
CA SER A 227 25.66 -3.40 -1.18
C SER A 227 26.91 -2.80 -0.58
N TRP A 228 27.53 -3.57 0.32
CA TRP A 228 28.78 -3.15 0.95
C TRP A 228 29.93 -3.28 -0.04
N CYS A 229 30.59 -2.17 -0.33
CA CYS A 229 31.60 -2.06 -1.38
C CYS A 229 32.71 -1.11 -0.94
N HIS A 230 33.96 -1.59 -0.97
CA HIS A 230 35.15 -0.82 -0.58
C HIS A 230 35.05 -0.08 0.78
N GLY A 231 34.42 -0.71 1.78
CA GLY A 231 34.32 -0.15 3.13
C GLY A 231 33.18 0.86 3.33
N ALA A 232 32.26 0.97 2.37
CA ALA A 232 31.06 1.79 2.50
C ALA A 232 29.82 1.05 1.97
N CYS A 233 28.65 1.44 2.46
CA CYS A 233 27.39 0.98 1.90
C CYS A 233 26.95 1.88 0.74
N LEU A 234 26.77 1.29 -0.44
CA LEU A 234 26.46 1.99 -1.68
C LEU A 234 25.23 1.37 -2.35
N SER A 235 24.52 2.15 -3.15
CA SER A 235 23.47 1.64 -4.04
C SER A 235 24.01 0.56 -4.99
N GLY A 236 23.17 -0.41 -5.34
CA GLY A 236 23.55 -1.50 -6.25
C GLY A 236 24.16 -1.01 -7.57
N ASP A 237 23.63 0.08 -8.14
CA ASP A 237 24.15 0.69 -9.37
C ASP A 237 25.55 1.30 -9.17
N GLN A 238 25.81 1.92 -8.01
CA GLN A 238 27.14 2.47 -7.71
C GLN A 238 28.15 1.35 -7.39
N ALA A 239 27.75 0.35 -6.60
CA ALA A 239 28.59 -0.82 -6.30
C ALA A 239 28.95 -1.59 -7.58
N HIS A 240 28.01 -1.72 -8.53
CA HIS A 240 28.24 -2.33 -9.83
C HIS A 240 29.29 -1.55 -10.64
N ARG A 241 29.16 -0.22 -10.73
CA ARG A 241 30.14 0.65 -11.41
C ARG A 241 31.55 0.57 -10.81
N LEU A 242 31.65 0.28 -9.52
CA LEU A 242 32.93 0.11 -8.82
C LEU A 242 33.50 -1.31 -8.92
N GLY A 243 32.80 -2.25 -9.58
CA GLY A 243 33.31 -3.60 -9.80
C GLY A 243 33.18 -4.53 -8.59
N CYS A 244 32.28 -4.25 -7.64
CA CYS A 244 32.10 -5.05 -6.43
C CYS A 244 31.35 -6.39 -6.64
N GLY A 245 31.22 -6.85 -7.89
CA GLY A 245 30.62 -8.16 -8.20
C GLY A 245 29.11 -8.27 -7.97
N VAL A 246 28.43 -7.15 -7.74
CA VAL A 246 26.97 -7.10 -7.54
C VAL A 246 26.29 -6.65 -8.84
N PRO A 247 25.20 -7.30 -9.28
CA PRO A 247 24.39 -6.77 -10.37
C PRO A 247 23.78 -5.41 -9.98
N PRO A 248 23.44 -4.55 -10.96
CA PRO A 248 22.66 -3.35 -10.69
C PRO A 248 21.34 -3.70 -9.98
N CYS A 249 20.65 -2.73 -9.38
CA CYS A 249 19.34 -3.05 -8.81
C CYS A 249 18.29 -3.24 -9.92
N SER A 250 17.26 -4.07 -9.69
CA SER A 250 16.12 -4.21 -10.60
C SER A 250 14.82 -3.95 -9.84
N PRO A 251 13.94 -3.08 -10.35
CA PRO A 251 12.67 -2.81 -9.70
C PRO A 251 11.63 -3.94 -9.88
N MET A 252 11.89 -4.87 -10.80
CA MET A 252 11.03 -6.01 -11.14
C MET A 252 11.79 -7.34 -11.00
N PRO A 253 11.09 -8.48 -10.83
CA PRO A 253 11.72 -9.80 -10.78
C PRO A 253 12.65 -10.08 -11.96
N ARG A 254 13.89 -10.49 -11.68
CA ARG A 254 14.91 -10.84 -12.69
C ARG A 254 14.73 -12.26 -13.20
N SER A 255 14.31 -13.18 -12.32
CA SER A 255 14.13 -14.59 -12.63
C SER A 255 12.68 -15.06 -12.43
N PRO A 256 12.26 -16.16 -13.09
CA PRO A 256 11.01 -16.86 -12.81
C PRO A 256 10.80 -17.23 -11.34
N GLU A 257 11.88 -17.50 -10.61
CA GLU A 257 11.83 -17.92 -9.22
C GLU A 257 11.42 -16.77 -8.30
N GLU A 258 11.91 -15.56 -8.60
CA GLU A 258 11.55 -14.34 -7.88
C GLU A 258 10.06 -13.98 -8.02
N CYS A 259 9.35 -14.49 -9.04
CA CYS A 259 7.90 -14.29 -9.16
C CYS A 259 7.14 -14.91 -7.97
N ARG A 260 7.61 -16.05 -7.44
CA ARG A 260 6.89 -16.83 -6.40
C ARG A 260 6.72 -16.11 -5.06
N ARG A 261 7.47 -15.02 -4.84
CA ARG A 261 7.37 -14.20 -3.63
C ARG A 261 6.13 -13.29 -3.64
N LEU A 262 5.58 -12.99 -4.82
CA LEU A 262 4.45 -12.09 -5.01
C LEU A 262 3.16 -12.85 -4.69
N ARG A 263 2.35 -12.29 -3.77
CA ARG A 263 1.26 -13.03 -3.12
C ARG A 263 -0.11 -12.74 -3.70
N THR A 264 -0.23 -11.67 -4.47
CA THR A 264 -1.49 -11.26 -5.10
C THR A 264 -1.34 -11.18 -6.61
N CYS A 265 -2.47 -11.26 -7.32
CA CYS A 265 -2.47 -11.10 -8.78
C CYS A 265 -1.97 -9.70 -9.16
N SER A 266 -2.38 -8.69 -8.40
CA SER A 266 -2.04 -7.29 -8.63
C SER A 266 -0.54 -7.03 -8.47
N GLU A 267 0.11 -7.59 -7.44
CA GLU A 267 1.56 -7.53 -7.26
C GLU A 267 2.30 -8.31 -8.35
N CYS A 268 1.83 -9.52 -8.67
CA CYS A 268 2.44 -10.42 -9.64
C CYS A 268 2.58 -9.78 -11.03
N LEU A 269 1.55 -9.02 -11.42
CA LEU A 269 1.41 -8.45 -12.75
C LEU A 269 1.67 -6.95 -12.79
N ALA A 270 2.15 -6.38 -11.68
CA ALA A 270 2.56 -5.00 -11.59
C ALA A 270 3.67 -4.70 -12.62
N ARG A 271 3.70 -3.46 -13.11
CA ARG A 271 4.77 -2.98 -13.99
C ARG A 271 5.38 -1.74 -13.36
N HIS A 272 6.65 -1.81 -13.02
CA HIS A 272 7.33 -0.64 -12.49
C HIS A 272 7.57 0.40 -13.60
N PRO A 273 7.26 1.69 -13.40
CA PRO A 273 7.38 2.70 -14.45
C PRO A 273 8.75 2.84 -15.11
N ARG A 274 9.84 2.53 -14.38
CA ARG A 274 11.21 2.47 -14.94
C ARG A 274 11.32 1.53 -16.16
N THR A 275 10.54 0.44 -16.21
CA THR A 275 10.58 -0.53 -17.32
C THR A 275 9.67 -0.15 -18.49
N LEU A 276 8.98 1.00 -18.42
CA LEU A 276 8.07 1.50 -19.45
C LEU A 276 8.73 2.52 -20.39
N GLN A 277 9.96 2.96 -20.08
CA GLN A 277 10.64 3.98 -20.87
C GLN A 277 11.10 3.45 -22.25
N PRO A 278 10.92 4.22 -23.34
CA PRO A 278 11.42 3.85 -24.64
C PRO A 278 12.95 3.97 -24.69
N GLY A 279 13.66 2.86 -24.52
CA GLY A 279 15.13 2.81 -24.58
C GLY A 279 15.74 1.59 -23.91
N ASP A 280 15.09 1.06 -22.87
CA ASP A 280 15.46 -0.21 -22.27
C ASP A 280 14.82 -1.33 -23.10
N GLY A 281 15.64 -2.17 -23.75
CA GLY A 281 15.23 -3.25 -24.67
C GLY A 281 14.37 -4.37 -24.08
N GLU A 282 13.74 -4.15 -22.93
CA GLU A 282 12.78 -5.01 -22.24
C GLU A 282 11.33 -4.54 -22.41
N ALA A 283 11.05 -3.92 -23.56
CA ALA A 283 9.70 -3.60 -23.96
C ALA A 283 8.83 -4.88 -24.05
N SER A 284 7.73 -4.88 -23.29
CA SER A 284 6.41 -5.47 -23.61
C SER A 284 6.00 -6.85 -23.08
N THR A 285 6.85 -7.67 -22.44
CA THR A 285 6.37 -8.95 -21.87
C THR A 285 6.60 -9.09 -20.37
N PRO A 286 5.52 -9.25 -19.56
CA PRO A 286 5.69 -9.48 -18.13
C PRO A 286 6.37 -10.83 -17.88
N ARG A 287 7.43 -10.81 -17.07
CA ARG A 287 8.25 -11.98 -16.70
C ARG A 287 7.52 -12.98 -15.82
N CYS A 288 6.47 -12.53 -15.14
CA CYS A 288 5.60 -13.34 -14.31
C CYS A 288 4.22 -13.50 -14.96
N LYS A 289 3.49 -14.53 -14.53
CA LYS A 289 2.05 -14.70 -14.76
C LYS A 289 1.37 -15.17 -13.48
N TRP A 290 0.07 -14.92 -13.39
CA TRP A 290 -0.74 -15.35 -12.27
C TRP A 290 -1.61 -16.55 -12.64
N CYS A 291 -1.57 -17.59 -11.81
CA CYS A 291 -2.41 -18.76 -11.89
C CYS A 291 -3.60 -18.62 -10.94
N THR A 292 -4.82 -18.67 -11.49
CA THR A 292 -6.07 -18.51 -10.71
C THR A 292 -6.94 -19.76 -10.77
N ASN A 293 -8.09 -19.73 -10.09
CA ASN A 293 -9.08 -20.80 -9.84
C ASN A 293 -8.74 -21.80 -8.72
N CYS A 294 -7.50 -21.86 -8.27
CA CYS A 294 -7.14 -22.54 -7.03
C CYS A 294 -7.66 -21.76 -5.80
N PRO A 295 -7.83 -22.41 -4.63
CA PRO A 295 -8.16 -21.71 -3.38
C PRO A 295 -7.15 -20.61 -3.05
N GLU A 296 -5.87 -20.88 -3.31
CA GLU A 296 -4.77 -19.92 -3.24
C GLU A 296 -4.18 -19.81 -4.66
N GLY A 297 -4.22 -18.61 -5.23
CA GLY A 297 -3.55 -18.36 -6.52
C GLY A 297 -2.04 -18.27 -6.35
N ALA A 298 -1.31 -18.37 -7.46
CA ALA A 298 0.15 -18.38 -7.43
C ALA A 298 0.74 -17.49 -8.53
N CYS A 299 1.78 -16.74 -8.18
CA CYS A 299 2.60 -16.02 -9.14
C CYS A 299 3.79 -16.89 -9.56
N ILE A 300 3.92 -17.16 -10.85
CA ILE A 300 4.99 -18.00 -11.39
C ILE A 300 5.65 -17.32 -12.58
N GLY A 301 6.79 -17.85 -13.02
CA GLY A 301 7.41 -17.40 -14.27
C GLY A 301 6.47 -17.54 -15.46
N ARG A 302 6.50 -16.57 -16.38
CA ARG A 302 5.62 -16.48 -17.56
C ARG A 302 5.51 -17.81 -18.33
N ASN A 303 6.63 -18.49 -18.52
CA ASN A 303 6.73 -19.69 -19.36
C ASN A 303 6.51 -21.00 -18.57
N ALA A 304 6.37 -20.95 -17.25
CA ALA A 304 6.14 -22.13 -16.43
C ALA A 304 4.67 -22.56 -16.49
N SER A 305 4.32 -23.82 -16.20
CA SER A 305 2.92 -24.27 -16.25
C SER A 305 2.24 -24.12 -14.89
N CYS A 306 1.04 -23.54 -14.86
CA CYS A 306 0.24 -23.46 -13.63
C CYS A 306 -0.07 -24.85 -13.05
N THR A 307 -0.29 -25.85 -13.91
CA THR A 307 -0.61 -27.21 -13.46
C THR A 307 0.58 -27.97 -12.88
N SER A 308 1.82 -27.59 -13.21
CA SER A 308 3.01 -28.22 -12.65
C SER A 308 3.54 -27.47 -11.43
N GLU A 309 3.51 -26.13 -11.47
CA GLU A 309 4.07 -25.27 -10.42
C GLU A 309 3.09 -25.01 -9.26
N ASN A 310 1.79 -25.17 -9.50
CA ASN A 310 0.73 -24.92 -8.52
C ASN A 310 -0.39 -25.96 -8.66
N ASP A 311 -0.07 -27.26 -8.56
CA ASP A 311 -1.06 -28.32 -8.75
C ASP A 311 -2.10 -28.37 -7.61
N CYS A 312 -3.26 -27.79 -7.85
CA CYS A 312 -4.41 -27.84 -6.95
C CYS A 312 -5.53 -28.77 -7.45
N ARG A 313 -5.27 -29.63 -8.44
CA ARG A 313 -6.25 -30.54 -9.09
C ARG A 313 -7.51 -29.85 -9.63
N ILE A 314 -7.41 -28.57 -9.97
CA ILE A 314 -8.46 -27.76 -10.60
C ILE A 314 -7.91 -27.21 -11.92
N ASN A 315 -8.77 -27.07 -12.93
CA ASN A 315 -8.42 -26.38 -14.17
C ASN A 315 -8.12 -24.90 -13.89
N GLN A 316 -6.85 -24.55 -13.92
CA GLN A 316 -6.36 -23.20 -13.66
C GLN A 316 -6.48 -22.32 -14.90
N ARG A 317 -6.68 -21.02 -14.68
CA ARG A 317 -6.62 -19.99 -15.72
C ARG A 317 -5.34 -19.18 -15.55
N GLU A 318 -4.70 -18.84 -16.66
CA GLU A 318 -3.52 -17.98 -16.69
C GLU A 318 -3.91 -16.52 -16.91
N VAL A 319 -3.30 -15.61 -16.13
CA VAL A 319 -3.52 -14.17 -16.19
C VAL A 319 -2.18 -13.48 -16.41
N PHE A 320 -2.11 -12.63 -17.43
CA PHE A 320 -0.89 -11.94 -17.86
C PHE A 320 -0.94 -10.42 -17.70
N TRP A 321 -2.11 -9.86 -17.41
CA TRP A 321 -2.33 -8.42 -17.32
C TRP A 321 -3.07 -8.09 -16.04
N ALA A 322 -2.60 -7.07 -15.31
CA ALA A 322 -3.15 -6.70 -14.01
C ALA A 322 -4.64 -6.30 -14.06
N GLY A 323 -5.10 -5.70 -15.16
CA GLY A 323 -6.52 -5.39 -15.36
C GLY A 323 -7.45 -6.61 -15.47
N ASN A 324 -6.89 -7.82 -15.61
CA ASN A 324 -7.65 -9.07 -15.61
C ASN A 324 -7.61 -9.78 -14.24
N CYS A 325 -7.00 -9.15 -13.22
CA CYS A 325 -7.04 -9.66 -11.86
C CYS A 325 -8.44 -9.51 -11.28
N SER A 326 -8.95 -10.58 -10.67
CA SER A 326 -10.26 -10.56 -9.99
C SER A 326 -10.32 -9.56 -8.84
N GLU A 327 -9.18 -9.28 -8.19
CA GLU A 327 -9.04 -8.23 -7.16
C GLU A 327 -9.38 -6.83 -7.69
N ALA A 328 -9.10 -6.58 -8.98
CA ALA A 328 -9.40 -5.31 -9.64
C ALA A 328 -10.83 -5.26 -10.21
N ALA A 329 -11.56 -6.39 -10.19
CA ALA A 329 -12.89 -6.48 -10.77
C ALA A 329 -13.98 -5.84 -9.90
N CYS A 330 -13.68 -5.53 -8.63
CA CYS A 330 -14.58 -4.78 -7.77
C CYS A 330 -13.94 -3.56 -7.12
N GLY A 331 -14.28 -2.38 -7.64
CA GLY A 331 -13.83 -1.09 -7.11
C GLY A 331 -14.78 -0.49 -6.07
N ALA A 332 -15.95 -1.07 -5.86
CA ALA A 332 -16.95 -0.54 -4.93
C ALA A 332 -16.41 -0.47 -3.49
N ALA A 333 -16.52 0.71 -2.88
CA ALA A 333 -16.10 0.95 -1.50
C ALA A 333 -17.21 0.64 -0.48
N ASP A 334 -18.42 0.35 -0.96
CA ASP A 334 -19.59 0.01 -0.14
C ASP A 334 -20.50 -1.00 -0.85
N CYS A 335 -21.43 -1.58 -0.09
CA CYS A 335 -22.36 -2.61 -0.55
C CYS A 335 -23.32 -2.09 -1.63
N GLU A 336 -23.74 -0.82 -1.54
CA GLU A 336 -24.74 -0.25 -2.44
C GLU A 336 -24.14 0.00 -3.83
N GLN A 337 -22.92 0.55 -3.89
CA GLN A 337 -22.12 0.68 -5.12
C GLN A 337 -21.83 -0.69 -5.73
N CYS A 338 -21.43 -1.68 -4.92
CA CYS A 338 -21.14 -3.04 -5.37
C CYS A 338 -22.36 -3.68 -6.05
N THR A 339 -23.54 -3.53 -5.43
CA THR A 339 -24.80 -4.07 -5.95
C THR A 339 -25.22 -3.37 -7.25
N ARG A 340 -24.93 -2.07 -7.38
CA ARG A 340 -25.26 -1.26 -8.56
C ARG A 340 -24.37 -1.57 -9.76
N GLU A 341 -23.09 -1.88 -9.53
CA GLU A 341 -22.13 -2.18 -10.60
C GLU A 341 -22.39 -3.53 -11.27
N GLY A 342 -23.00 -4.50 -10.57
CA GLY A 342 -23.42 -5.80 -11.13
C GLY A 342 -22.30 -6.70 -11.68
N LYS A 343 -21.05 -6.24 -11.59
CA LYS A 343 -19.83 -6.94 -12.04
C LYS A 343 -19.08 -7.62 -10.89
N CYS A 344 -19.59 -7.48 -9.67
CA CYS A 344 -19.03 -8.05 -8.45
C CYS A 344 -20.07 -8.88 -7.69
N MET A 345 -19.59 -9.83 -6.87
CA MET A 345 -20.38 -10.41 -5.79
C MET A 345 -19.78 -9.95 -4.45
N TRP A 346 -20.62 -9.47 -3.53
CA TRP A 346 -20.24 -9.19 -2.15
C TRP A 346 -20.03 -10.53 -1.43
N THR A 347 -18.79 -10.84 -1.05
CA THR A 347 -18.47 -12.08 -0.36
C THR A 347 -17.50 -11.82 0.79
N ARG A 348 -17.92 -12.18 2.01
CA ARG A 348 -17.10 -12.22 3.24
C ARG A 348 -15.84 -13.09 3.16
N GLN A 349 -15.73 -13.89 2.10
CA GLN A 349 -14.71 -14.91 1.95
C GLN A 349 -14.45 -15.09 0.45
N PHE A 350 -13.22 -14.89 0.00
CA PHE A 350 -12.75 -15.62 -1.17
C PHE A 350 -12.66 -17.11 -0.78
N LYS A 351 -13.81 -17.79 -0.74
CA LYS A 351 -13.94 -19.21 -1.06
C LYS A 351 -15.20 -19.34 -1.91
N ARG A 352 -15.00 -19.82 -3.13
CA ARG A 352 -16.07 -20.25 -4.05
C ARG A 352 -17.19 -20.96 -3.30
N THR A 353 -18.42 -20.54 -3.53
CA THR A 353 -19.54 -21.37 -4.02
C THR A 353 -20.64 -20.42 -4.48
N GLY A 354 -21.16 -20.65 -5.69
CA GLY A 354 -22.28 -19.88 -6.20
C GLY A 354 -23.49 -20.06 -5.29
N LEU A 355 -24.07 -18.94 -4.84
CA LEU A 355 -25.43 -18.81 -4.36
C LEU A 355 -25.77 -17.30 -4.34
N THR A 356 -26.96 -17.00 -4.82
CA THR A 356 -27.52 -15.67 -5.05
C THR A 356 -27.52 -14.78 -3.80
N CYS A 357 -26.97 -13.57 -3.89
CA CYS A 357 -27.21 -12.50 -2.92
C CYS A 357 -28.69 -12.08 -3.00
N GLY A 358 -29.46 -12.46 -1.99
CA GLY A 358 -30.87 -12.12 -1.92
C GLY A 358 -31.46 -12.45 -0.56
N ARG A 359 -31.28 -11.57 0.41
CA ARG A 359 -32.33 -11.30 1.40
C ARG A 359 -32.43 -9.79 1.67
N PRO A 360 -33.57 -9.16 1.32
CA PRO A 360 -33.85 -7.80 1.72
C PRO A 360 -34.20 -7.79 3.21
N GLY A 361 -33.47 -7.03 4.04
CA GLY A 361 -33.85 -6.79 5.43
C GLY A 361 -32.72 -6.65 6.47
N ALA A 362 -31.44 -6.78 6.12
CA ALA A 362 -30.37 -6.52 7.09
C ALA A 362 -30.05 -5.02 7.12
N SER A 363 -30.45 -4.34 8.20
CA SER A 363 -30.43 -2.87 8.28
C SER A 363 -29.27 -2.26 9.08
N TRP A 364 -28.37 -3.04 9.72
CA TRP A 364 -27.31 -2.47 10.57
C TRP A 364 -26.07 -3.38 10.68
N ALA A 365 -24.88 -2.78 10.82
CA ALA A 365 -23.64 -3.42 11.27
C ALA A 365 -22.88 -2.46 12.21
N PHE A 366 -22.36 -2.95 13.33
CA PHE A 366 -21.63 -2.13 14.32
C PHE A 366 -20.11 -2.22 14.08
N LEU A 367 -19.38 -1.11 14.31
CA LEU A 367 -17.91 -1.06 14.25
C LEU A 367 -17.21 -1.84 15.39
N SER A 368 -17.94 -2.16 16.45
CA SER A 368 -17.54 -3.02 17.57
C SER A 368 -18.77 -3.80 18.02
N CYS A 369 -18.60 -5.04 18.50
CA CYS A 369 -19.73 -5.80 19.04
C CYS A 369 -20.39 -4.99 20.17
N PRO A 370 -21.73 -4.81 20.16
CA PRO A 370 -22.41 -4.22 21.30
C PRO A 370 -22.11 -5.07 22.55
N PRO A 371 -22.04 -4.47 23.75
CA PRO A 371 -21.92 -5.23 24.98
C PRO A 371 -23.04 -6.27 25.03
N GLU A 372 -22.66 -7.52 25.21
CA GLU A 372 -23.57 -8.65 25.37
C GLU A 372 -23.48 -9.11 26.82
N ASP A 373 -24.60 -9.59 27.38
CA ASP A 373 -24.61 -10.30 28.65
C ASP A 373 -24.57 -11.81 28.35
N GLU A 374 -23.36 -12.37 28.21
CA GLU A 374 -23.23 -13.76 27.74
C GLU A 374 -23.77 -14.76 28.76
N CYS A 375 -23.78 -14.40 30.04
CA CYS A 375 -24.33 -15.22 31.13
C CYS A 375 -25.86 -15.29 31.09
N ALA A 376 -26.53 -14.16 30.85
CA ALA A 376 -27.99 -14.13 30.72
C ALA A 376 -28.48 -14.76 29.40
N ASN A 377 -27.68 -14.63 28.34
CA ASN A 377 -28.04 -15.12 27.01
C ASN A 377 -27.63 -16.59 26.78
N GLY A 378 -26.89 -17.21 27.69
CA GLY A 378 -26.41 -18.59 27.55
C GLY A 378 -25.36 -18.74 26.44
N HIS A 379 -24.64 -17.67 26.12
CA HIS A 379 -23.56 -17.64 25.14
C HIS A 379 -22.19 -17.81 25.81
N HIS A 380 -22.12 -18.71 26.80
CA HIS A 380 -20.91 -19.04 27.55
C HIS A 380 -20.66 -20.55 27.57
N ASP A 381 -19.43 -20.97 27.90
CA ASP A 381 -19.03 -22.38 28.00
C ASP A 381 -18.80 -22.86 29.46
N CYS A 382 -19.15 -22.05 30.47
CA CYS A 382 -19.10 -22.46 31.88
C CYS A 382 -19.91 -23.74 32.13
N ASN A 383 -19.28 -24.73 32.76
CA ASN A 383 -19.91 -26.01 33.08
C ASN A 383 -20.79 -25.92 34.35
N GLU A 384 -21.57 -26.96 34.64
CA GLU A 384 -22.52 -27.04 35.77
C GLU A 384 -21.86 -26.84 37.14
N THR A 385 -20.54 -27.05 37.25
CA THR A 385 -19.72 -26.85 38.46
C THR A 385 -19.16 -25.43 38.61
N GLN A 386 -19.44 -24.53 37.66
CA GLN A 386 -18.94 -23.16 37.60
C GLN A 386 -20.09 -22.13 37.63
N ASN A 387 -19.77 -20.91 38.06
CA ASN A 387 -20.60 -19.72 37.98
C ASN A 387 -20.06 -18.83 36.85
N CYS A 388 -20.94 -18.39 35.95
CA CYS A 388 -20.64 -17.42 34.89
C CYS A 388 -20.69 -16.00 35.45
N HIS A 389 -19.71 -15.18 35.09
CA HIS A 389 -19.64 -13.75 35.38
C HIS A 389 -19.49 -12.97 34.09
N ASP A 390 -20.40 -12.05 33.84
CA ASP A 390 -20.40 -11.20 32.65
C ASP A 390 -19.30 -10.12 32.73
N GLN A 391 -18.64 -9.81 31.62
CA GLN A 391 -17.62 -8.78 31.53
C GLN A 391 -17.88 -7.83 30.33
N PRO A 392 -17.28 -6.62 30.33
CA PRO A 392 -17.46 -5.67 29.23
C PRO A 392 -17.04 -6.18 27.83
N HIS A 393 -16.23 -7.25 27.78
CA HIS A 393 -15.78 -7.89 26.55
C HIS A 393 -15.70 -9.43 26.75
N GLY A 394 -16.83 -10.09 26.97
CA GLY A 394 -16.94 -11.55 27.15
C GLY A 394 -17.36 -11.97 28.57
N TYR A 395 -17.10 -13.22 28.95
CA TYR A 395 -17.47 -13.76 30.26
C TYR A 395 -16.30 -14.49 30.95
N GLU A 396 -16.44 -14.72 32.25
CA GLU A 396 -15.50 -15.47 33.08
C GLU A 396 -16.22 -16.56 33.89
N CYS A 397 -15.68 -17.79 33.86
CA CYS A 397 -16.20 -18.91 34.62
C CYS A 397 -15.39 -19.13 35.90
N SER A 398 -16.04 -19.07 37.06
CA SER A 398 -15.42 -19.33 38.37
C SER A 398 -15.97 -20.62 38.98
N CYS A 399 -15.18 -21.38 39.72
CA CYS A 399 -15.69 -22.58 40.39
C CYS A 399 -16.72 -22.26 41.48
N LYS A 400 -17.78 -23.06 41.57
CA LYS A 400 -18.69 -23.06 42.72
C LYS A 400 -17.93 -23.50 43.98
N ALA A 401 -18.39 -23.03 45.14
CA ALA A 401 -17.79 -23.39 46.42
C ALA A 401 -17.73 -24.92 46.60
N GLY A 402 -16.53 -25.45 46.83
CA GLY A 402 -16.28 -26.90 46.96
C GLY A 402 -15.71 -27.58 45.71
N TYR A 403 -15.55 -26.86 44.59
CA TYR A 403 -14.91 -27.34 43.36
C TYR A 403 -13.59 -26.61 43.11
N THR A 404 -12.60 -27.31 42.57
CA THR A 404 -11.31 -26.74 42.13
C THR A 404 -11.13 -27.00 40.64
N MET A 405 -10.50 -26.07 39.92
CA MET A 405 -10.09 -26.31 38.53
C MET A 405 -8.84 -27.20 38.57
N ASP A 406 -8.97 -28.43 38.07
CA ASP A 406 -7.82 -29.31 37.78
C ASP A 406 -7.18 -28.93 36.44
#